data_AF-A0A0Q5ZZZ4-F1
#
_entry.id   AF-A0A0Q5ZZZ4-F1
#
_cell.length_a   1.000
_cell.length_b   1.000
_cell.length_c   1.000
_cell.angle_alpha   90.00
_cell.angle_beta   90.00
_cell.angle_gamma   90.00
#
_symmetry.space_group_name_H-M   'P 1'
#
loop_
_entity.id
_entity.type
_entity.pdbx_description
1 polymer ?
#
loop_
_entity_poly.entity_id
_entity_poly.type
_entity_poly.pdbx_seq_one_letter_code
_entity_poly.pdbx_strand_id
1 'polypeptide(L)'
;MELKLGKRLLKMRKLFTILLMSVTALCFAQKKDYKLLNTDEKGTKFYYSFDKQTKDGFFTWQKISYTEKYNPAQESLEFYVEFKCSNKTQSDQITINNWRGAKPEIYREKSPFIPVKKNYLTYPLFEKHCK
;
A
#
# COMPACT_ATOMS: atom_id res chain seq x y z
N MET A 1 16.64 -55.77 -8.72
CA MET A 1 17.20 -54.53 -8.12
C MET A 1 16.53 -53.26 -8.69
N GLU A 2 15.27 -53.32 -9.16
CA GLU A 2 14.65 -52.20 -9.91
C GLU A 2 13.64 -51.37 -9.08
N LEU A 3 13.01 -51.97 -8.06
CA LEU A 3 12.00 -51.32 -7.23
C LEU A 3 12.50 -50.14 -6.38
N LYS A 4 13.82 -50.07 -6.08
CA LYS A 4 14.42 -48.97 -5.30
C LYS A 4 14.66 -47.70 -6.13
N LEU A 5 14.83 -47.81 -7.45
CA LEU A 5 15.15 -46.68 -8.31
C LEU A 5 13.90 -45.82 -8.61
N GLY A 6 12.77 -46.46 -8.90
CA GLY A 6 11.49 -45.78 -9.16
C GLY A 6 10.96 -44.98 -7.97
N LYS A 7 11.10 -45.50 -6.74
CA LYS A 7 10.70 -44.78 -5.51
C LYS A 7 11.57 -43.54 -5.24
N ARG A 8 12.87 -43.58 -5.58
CA ARG A 8 13.77 -42.41 -5.45
C ARG A 8 13.42 -41.32 -6.47
N LEU A 9 13.13 -41.69 -7.72
CA LEU A 9 12.69 -40.77 -8.77
C LEU A 9 11.36 -40.08 -8.41
N LEU A 10 10.38 -40.84 -7.89
CA LEU A 10 9.10 -40.29 -7.46
C LEU A 10 9.25 -39.32 -6.26
N LYS A 11 10.17 -39.61 -5.34
CA LYS A 11 10.48 -38.77 -4.17
C LYS A 11 11.20 -37.48 -4.57
N MET A 12 12.14 -37.54 -5.51
CA MET A 12 12.83 -36.37 -6.07
C MET A 12 11.87 -35.46 -6.85
N ARG A 13 10.93 -36.03 -7.63
CA ARG A 13 9.91 -35.27 -8.36
C ARG A 13 8.95 -34.53 -7.42
N LYS A 14 8.54 -35.15 -6.31
CA LYS A 14 7.73 -34.51 -5.26
C LYS A 14 8.48 -33.37 -4.56
N LEU A 15 9.75 -33.57 -4.21
CA LEU A 15 10.60 -32.52 -3.62
C LEU A 15 10.75 -31.33 -4.55
N PHE A 16 10.93 -31.58 -5.85
CA PHE A 16 11.04 -30.53 -6.86
C PHE A 16 9.72 -29.73 -7.01
N THR A 17 8.58 -30.42 -6.91
CA THR A 17 7.26 -29.76 -7.02
C THR A 17 6.96 -28.90 -5.78
N ILE A 18 7.34 -29.37 -4.59
CA ILE A 18 7.21 -28.60 -3.33
C ILE A 18 8.12 -27.37 -3.37
N LEU A 19 9.36 -27.52 -3.83
CA LEU A 19 10.31 -26.41 -3.98
C LEU A 19 9.80 -25.35 -4.96
N LEU A 20 9.25 -25.77 -6.10
CA LEU A 20 8.70 -24.87 -7.11
C LEU A 20 7.49 -24.08 -6.59
N MET A 21 6.61 -24.70 -5.80
CA MET A 21 5.49 -24.02 -5.15
C MET A 21 5.94 -23.01 -4.08
N SER A 22 7.02 -23.29 -3.33
CA SER A 22 7.55 -22.34 -2.36
C SER A 22 8.22 -21.12 -3.01
N VAL A 23 8.83 -21.27 -4.19
CA VAL A 23 9.48 -20.16 -4.91
C VAL A 23 8.45 -19.21 -5.52
N THR A 24 7.32 -19.70 -6.03
CA THR A 24 6.26 -18.82 -6.57
C THR A 24 5.52 -18.05 -5.48
N ALA A 25 5.41 -18.59 -4.27
CA ALA A 25 4.80 -17.91 -3.14
C ALA A 25 5.61 -16.69 -2.64
N LEU A 26 6.94 -16.69 -2.83
CA LEU A 26 7.82 -15.61 -2.38
C LEU A 26 7.86 -14.41 -3.33
N CYS A 27 7.38 -14.54 -4.57
CA CYS A 27 7.45 -13.47 -5.58
C CYS A 27 6.23 -12.53 -5.60
N PHE A 28 5.21 -12.78 -4.78
CA PHE A 28 4.10 -11.83 -4.62
C PHE A 28 4.48 -10.74 -3.61
N ALA A 29 5.46 -9.90 -3.96
CA ALA A 29 5.54 -8.57 -3.36
C ALA A 29 4.22 -7.86 -3.70
N GLN A 30 3.32 -7.71 -2.72
CA GLN A 30 2.01 -7.09 -2.92
C GLN A 30 2.21 -5.65 -3.43
N LYS A 31 2.04 -5.47 -4.75
CA LYS A 31 2.02 -4.15 -5.36
C LYS A 31 0.78 -3.42 -4.84
N LYS A 32 0.96 -2.18 -4.36
CA LYS A 32 -0.15 -1.33 -3.88
C LYS A 32 -1.13 -1.08 -5.04
N ASP A 33 -2.38 -1.49 -4.89
CA ASP A 33 -3.45 -1.23 -5.86
C ASP A 33 -4.09 0.13 -5.56
N TYR A 34 -3.61 1.18 -6.24
CA TYR A 34 -4.07 2.55 -6.04
C TYR A 34 -5.34 2.85 -6.82
N LYS A 35 -6.36 3.32 -6.10
CA LYS A 35 -7.64 3.78 -6.63
C LYS A 35 -7.69 5.30 -6.58
N LEU A 36 -8.15 5.92 -7.68
CA LEU A 36 -8.29 7.37 -7.77
C LEU A 36 -9.41 7.84 -6.82
N LEU A 37 -9.11 8.83 -5.99
CA LEU A 37 -10.08 9.57 -5.17
C LEU A 37 -10.58 10.81 -5.89
N ASN A 38 -9.65 11.63 -6.40
CA ASN A 38 -9.98 12.91 -7.02
C ASN A 38 -8.85 13.38 -7.94
N THR A 39 -9.19 14.30 -8.84
CA THR A 39 -8.23 15.11 -9.59
C THR A 39 -8.56 16.58 -9.40
N ASP A 40 -7.59 17.40 -9.00
CA ASP A 40 -7.81 18.84 -8.88
C ASP A 40 -7.70 19.56 -10.23
N GLU A 41 -8.02 20.85 -10.24
CA GLU A 41 -7.97 21.72 -11.43
C GLU A 41 -6.57 21.85 -12.04
N LYS A 42 -5.52 21.53 -11.28
CA LYS A 42 -4.11 21.57 -11.72
C LYS A 42 -3.64 20.22 -12.28
N GLY A 43 -4.54 19.24 -12.35
CA GLY A 43 -4.25 17.87 -12.78
C GLY A 43 -3.54 17.04 -11.71
N THR A 44 -3.45 17.52 -10.47
CA THR A 44 -2.93 16.74 -9.34
C THR A 44 -3.92 15.63 -9.03
N LYS A 45 -3.44 14.40 -8.98
CA LYS A 45 -4.28 13.22 -8.75
C LYS A 45 -4.06 12.69 -7.34
N PHE A 46 -5.17 12.44 -6.65
CA PHE A 46 -5.18 11.90 -5.30
C PHE A 46 -5.66 10.46 -5.35
N TYR A 47 -4.93 9.56 -4.73
CA TYR A 47 -5.19 8.13 -4.74
C TYR A 47 -5.17 7.56 -3.31
N TYR A 48 -5.80 6.40 -3.15
CA TYR A 48 -5.66 5.57 -1.96
C TYR A 48 -5.51 4.08 -2.33
N SER A 49 -4.89 3.32 -1.46
CA SER A 49 -4.86 1.86 -1.49
C SER A 49 -5.14 1.36 -0.07
N PHE A 50 -6.14 0.51 0.08
CA PHE A 50 -6.46 -0.09 1.37
C PHE A 50 -5.38 -1.10 1.73
N ASP A 51 -4.89 -1.07 2.98
CA ASP A 51 -3.88 -1.99 3.46
C ASP A 51 -4.52 -3.06 4.38
N LYS A 52 -5.02 -2.64 5.55
CA LYS A 52 -5.58 -3.56 6.54
C LYS A 52 -6.62 -2.91 7.44
N GLN A 53 -7.50 -3.74 7.99
CA GLN A 53 -8.44 -3.36 9.05
C GLN A 53 -7.78 -3.49 10.44
N THR A 54 -8.21 -2.68 11.40
CA THR A 54 -7.89 -2.79 12.82
C THR A 54 -9.17 -2.95 13.65
N LYS A 55 -9.04 -3.09 14.97
CA LYS A 55 -10.20 -3.16 15.87
C LYS A 55 -11.05 -1.89 15.88
N ASP A 56 -10.44 -0.74 15.70
CA ASP A 56 -11.09 0.59 15.78
C ASP A 56 -10.92 1.37 14.47
N GLY A 57 -10.61 0.73 13.35
CA GLY A 57 -10.09 1.50 12.23
C GLY A 57 -9.52 0.70 11.09
N PHE A 58 -8.67 1.35 10.33
CA PHE A 58 -8.00 0.77 9.18
C PHE A 58 -6.75 1.57 8.82
N PHE A 59 -5.88 0.98 8.00
CA PHE A 59 -4.74 1.65 7.41
C PHE A 59 -4.91 1.76 5.90
N THR A 60 -4.44 2.87 5.34
CA THR A 60 -4.33 3.04 3.89
C THR A 60 -2.98 3.61 3.51
N TRP A 61 -2.56 3.31 2.28
CA TRP A 61 -1.61 4.13 1.57
C TRP A 61 -2.36 5.22 0.82
N GLN A 62 -1.95 6.47 0.95
CA GLN A 62 -2.43 7.58 0.14
C GLN A 62 -1.32 8.05 -0.78
N LYS A 63 -1.67 8.55 -1.97
CA LYS A 63 -0.70 9.10 -2.91
C LYS A 63 -1.25 10.37 -3.56
N ILE A 64 -0.46 11.42 -3.55
CA ILE A 64 -0.68 12.65 -4.32
C ILE A 64 0.32 12.64 -5.46
N SER A 65 -0.16 12.63 -6.70
CA SER A 65 0.68 12.65 -7.90
C SER A 65 0.60 14.02 -8.55
N TYR A 66 1.74 14.70 -8.69
CA TYR A 66 1.80 16.04 -9.23
C TYR A 66 2.14 16.02 -10.73
N THR A 67 1.58 16.99 -11.46
CA THR A 67 2.05 17.29 -12.81
C THR A 67 3.38 18.03 -12.73
N GLU A 68 4.25 17.83 -13.72
CA GLU A 68 5.56 18.50 -13.78
C GLU A 68 5.41 20.03 -13.90
N LYS A 69 4.35 20.49 -14.59
CA LYS A 69 4.01 21.91 -14.66
C LYS A 69 3.71 22.53 -13.29
N TYR A 70 3.01 21.81 -12.41
CA TYR A 70 2.59 22.37 -11.13
C TYR A 70 3.65 22.24 -10.04
N ASN A 71 4.34 21.10 -10.00
CA ASN A 71 5.47 20.88 -9.11
C ASN A 71 6.54 20.17 -9.93
N PRO A 72 7.56 20.86 -10.45
CA PRO A 72 8.59 20.25 -11.32
C PRO A 72 9.59 19.39 -10.55
N ALA A 73 9.81 19.66 -9.25
CA ALA A 73 10.74 18.91 -8.43
C ALA A 73 10.17 17.56 -7.96
N GLN A 74 8.90 17.52 -7.56
CA GLN A 74 8.30 16.35 -6.91
C GLN A 74 7.30 15.63 -7.83
N GLU A 75 7.52 14.33 -8.05
CA GLU A 75 6.62 13.48 -8.82
C GLU A 75 5.38 13.12 -8.00
N SER A 76 5.60 12.70 -6.75
CA SER A 76 4.50 12.34 -5.86
C SER A 76 4.87 12.42 -4.39
N LEU A 77 3.82 12.40 -3.57
CA LEU A 77 3.88 12.27 -2.12
C LEU A 77 3.04 11.07 -1.71
N GLU A 78 3.63 10.12 -0.99
CA GLU A 78 2.88 8.99 -0.43
C GLU A 78 2.84 9.04 1.10
N PHE A 79 1.70 8.63 1.67
CA PHE A 79 1.49 8.55 3.11
C PHE A 79 1.00 7.16 3.49
N TYR A 80 1.48 6.61 4.59
CA TYR A 80 0.85 5.47 5.27
C TYR A 80 0.05 6.00 6.44
N VAL A 81 -1.28 5.90 6.37
CA VAL A 81 -2.18 6.62 7.27
C VAL A 81 -3.02 5.63 8.07
N GLU A 82 -3.04 5.81 9.39
CA GLU A 82 -3.96 5.13 10.30
C GLU A 82 -5.24 5.96 10.45
N PHE A 83 -6.39 5.31 10.33
CA PHE A 83 -7.71 5.90 10.54
C PHE A 83 -8.38 5.27 11.75
N LYS A 84 -9.01 6.07 12.61
CA LYS A 84 -9.83 5.62 13.74
C LYS A 84 -11.32 5.91 13.52
N CYS A 85 -12.12 4.86 13.51
CA CYS A 85 -13.56 4.90 13.28
C CYS A 85 -14.34 5.52 14.44
N SER A 86 -13.93 5.24 15.69
CA SER A 86 -14.60 5.72 16.91
C SER A 86 -14.76 7.25 16.96
N ASN A 87 -13.71 7.98 16.59
CA ASN A 87 -13.66 9.44 16.70
C ASN A 87 -13.34 10.15 15.37
N LYS A 88 -13.35 9.41 14.25
CA LYS A 88 -13.09 9.91 12.90
C LYS A 88 -11.79 10.72 12.80
N THR A 89 -10.72 10.19 13.38
CA THR A 89 -9.38 10.80 13.33
C THR A 89 -8.45 10.03 12.40
N GLN A 90 -7.39 10.68 11.92
CA GLN A 90 -6.32 10.06 11.14
C GLN A 90 -4.93 10.45 11.66
N SER A 91 -3.92 9.61 11.39
CA SER A 91 -2.52 9.83 11.78
C SER A 91 -1.58 9.22 10.73
N ASP A 92 -0.74 10.06 10.14
CA ASP A 92 0.30 9.63 9.20
C ASP A 92 1.43 8.94 9.98
N GLN A 93 1.86 7.76 9.54
CA GLN A 93 2.95 6.98 10.15
C GLN A 93 4.23 7.03 9.32
N ILE A 94 4.08 7.13 8.00
CA ILE A 94 5.18 7.11 7.04
C ILE A 94 4.84 8.13 5.96
N THR A 95 5.81 8.96 5.61
CA THR A 95 5.74 9.90 4.49
C THR A 95 6.87 9.59 3.52
N ILE A 96 6.57 9.51 2.23
CA ILE A 96 7.55 9.25 1.17
C ILE A 96 7.47 10.39 0.16
N ASN A 97 8.54 11.18 0.07
CA ASN A 97 8.70 12.18 -0.99
C ASN A 97 9.36 11.51 -2.19
N ASN A 98 8.63 11.35 -3.28
CA ASN A 98 9.17 10.86 -4.55
C ASN A 98 9.56 12.06 -5.42
N TRP A 99 10.85 12.37 -5.46
CA TRP A 99 11.43 13.43 -6.27
C TRP A 99 11.63 12.97 -7.72
N ARG A 100 11.48 13.87 -8.70
CA ARG A 100 11.84 13.57 -10.09
C ARG A 100 13.36 13.50 -10.21
N GLY A 101 13.86 12.39 -10.73
CA GLY A 101 15.29 12.20 -11.00
C GLY A 101 16.17 12.01 -9.76
N ALA A 102 15.59 11.85 -8.57
CA ALA A 102 16.32 11.60 -7.33
C ALA A 102 15.73 10.43 -6.55
N LYS A 103 16.48 9.93 -5.57
CA LYS A 103 16.01 8.85 -4.69
C LYS A 103 14.86 9.35 -3.81
N PRO A 104 13.87 8.51 -3.50
CA PRO A 104 12.83 8.89 -2.54
C PRO A 104 13.40 9.19 -1.15
N GLU A 105 12.84 10.18 -0.49
CA GLU A 105 13.07 10.42 0.94
C GLU A 105 11.94 9.80 1.74
N ILE A 106 12.27 9.10 2.82
CA ILE A 106 11.31 8.36 3.63
C ILE A 106 11.41 8.84 5.08
N TYR A 107 10.31 9.36 5.59
CA TYR A 107 10.14 9.79 6.97
C TYR A 107 9.24 8.78 7.69
N ARG A 108 9.65 8.30 8.86
CA ARG A 108 8.93 7.29 9.65
C ARG A 108 8.61 7.82 11.03
N GLU A 109 7.88 8.93 11.05
CA GLU A 109 7.46 9.57 12.28
C GLU A 109 5.93 9.56 12.34
N LYS A 110 5.40 9.11 13.47
CA LYS A 110 3.96 9.08 13.70
C LYS A 110 3.47 10.47 14.08
N SER A 111 2.70 11.08 13.19
CA SER A 111 1.99 12.33 13.48
C SER A 111 0.91 12.12 14.55
N PRO A 112 0.57 13.14 15.35
CA PRO A 112 -0.58 13.05 16.25
C PRO A 112 -1.87 12.81 15.46
N PHE A 113 -2.86 12.19 16.12
CA PHE A 113 -4.18 12.02 15.51
C PHE A 113 -4.90 13.36 15.37
N ILE A 114 -5.38 13.63 14.15
CA ILE A 114 -6.15 14.83 13.83
C ILE A 114 -7.57 14.45 13.39
N PRO A 115 -8.60 15.23 13.75
CA PRO A 115 -9.97 14.98 13.32
C PRO A 115 -10.13 15.24 11.82
N VAL A 116 -10.88 14.36 11.14
CA VAL A 116 -11.18 14.50 9.71
C VAL A 116 -12.59 15.04 9.54
N LYS A 117 -12.71 16.21 8.89
CA LYS A 117 -14.01 16.85 8.65
C LYS A 117 -14.74 16.17 7.48
N LYS A 118 -16.07 16.22 7.49
CA LYS A 118 -16.92 15.61 6.44
C LYS A 118 -16.59 16.04 5.00
N ASN A 119 -16.13 17.27 4.82
CA ASN A 119 -15.79 17.82 3.53
C ASN A 119 -14.34 17.52 3.09
N TYR A 120 -13.57 16.76 3.87
CA TYR A 120 -12.20 16.40 3.51
C TYR A 120 -12.22 15.22 2.54
N LEU A 121 -11.25 15.21 1.62
CA LEU A 121 -11.13 14.21 0.56
C LEU A 121 -11.05 12.76 1.09
N THR A 122 -10.49 12.57 2.28
CA THR A 122 -10.33 11.26 2.91
C THR A 122 -11.57 10.82 3.69
N TYR A 123 -12.55 11.71 3.93
CA TYR A 123 -13.73 11.38 4.74
C TYR A 123 -14.55 10.20 4.18
N PRO A 124 -14.80 10.10 2.85
CA PRO A 124 -15.49 8.94 2.27
C PRO A 124 -14.83 7.59 2.56
N LEU A 125 -13.55 7.57 2.95
CA LEU A 125 -12.88 6.33 3.38
C LEU A 125 -13.44 5.82 4.70
N PHE A 126 -13.85 6.71 5.63
CA PHE A 126 -14.54 6.27 6.84
C PHE A 126 -15.89 5.65 6.51
N GLU A 127 -16.66 6.23 5.59
CA GLU A 127 -17.97 5.69 5.20
C GLU A 127 -17.83 4.31 4.55
N LYS A 128 -16.74 4.10 3.82
CA LYS A 128 -16.45 2.84 3.15
C LYS A 128 -15.93 1.74 4.09
N HIS A 129 -15.13 2.09 5.08
CA HIS A 129 -14.33 1.12 5.85
C HIS A 129 -14.65 1.07 7.34
N CYS A 130 -15.43 2.02 7.87
CA CYS A 130 -16.01 1.93 9.21
C CYS A 130 -17.45 1.42 9.10
N LYS A 131 -17.67 0.23 9.63
CA LYS A 131 -19.00 -0.38 9.75
C LYS A 131 -19.68 0.08 11.04
#